data_AF-A0A935YZ69-F1
#
_entry.id   AF-A0A935YZ69-F1
#
_cell.length_a   1.000
_cell.length_b   1.000
_cell.length_c   1.000
_cell.angle_alpha   90.00
_cell.angle_beta   90.00
_cell.angle_gamma   90.00
#
_symmetry.space_group_name_H-M   'P 1'
#
loop_
_entity.id
_entity.type
_entity.pdbx_description
1 polymer ?
#
loop_
_entity_poly.entity_id
_entity_poly.type
_entity_poly.pdbx_seq_one_letter_code
_entity_poly.pdbx_strand_id
1 'polypeptide(L)'
;MKRTVRGAVVSVVAALGAAAASPACVEYPQSIIVTKTVEPELKEDTNTCLVNPGAEALINGVLDLEVSEGGYVGALIVKNQLRIAAYPEKARVETGAVYLLGASVRLTFAGGLPVTSDRGGQQGNEFRTSGSGYLPPGGEAGITVNLIDGAAARTIKAQLGSYLKQTPPAEAVDIVVANVRVQGQTLGGLSVESQEFQFPITVCRGCLVKFFEDKANPTNKCSVPGDALKEQKVPCNIGQNRAIECNLCPDSATFCKTGQRVL
;
A
#
# COMPACT_ATOMS: atom_id res chain seq x y z
N MET A 1 29.78 -19.03 -82.49
CA MET A 1 30.32 -20.40 -82.31
C MET A 1 31.06 -20.45 -80.96
N LYS A 2 30.70 -21.43 -80.10
CA LYS A 2 31.55 -22.27 -79.23
C LYS A 2 32.72 -21.58 -78.47
N ARG A 3 33.00 -21.79 -77.18
CA ARG A 3 32.54 -22.66 -76.09
C ARG A 3 33.43 -22.28 -74.88
N THR A 4 32.87 -22.19 -73.67
CA THR A 4 33.39 -22.71 -72.37
C THR A 4 34.89 -22.61 -72.02
N VAL A 5 35.25 -22.13 -70.82
CA VAL A 5 35.42 -22.89 -69.54
C VAL A 5 36.09 -21.99 -68.47
N ARG A 6 35.41 -21.93 -67.31
CA ARG A 6 35.83 -21.85 -65.89
C ARG A 6 37.30 -21.55 -65.52
N GLY A 7 37.45 -20.65 -64.53
CA GLY A 7 38.57 -20.61 -63.57
C GLY A 7 38.17 -19.75 -62.36
N ALA A 8 38.29 -20.31 -61.16
CA ALA A 8 37.67 -19.85 -59.93
C ALA A 8 38.38 -18.65 -59.26
N VAL A 9 37.60 -17.73 -58.68
CA VAL A 9 38.08 -16.85 -57.60
C VAL A 9 37.11 -16.98 -56.43
N VAL A 10 37.59 -17.61 -55.37
CA VAL A 10 36.98 -17.65 -54.05
C VAL A 10 37.00 -16.23 -53.49
N SER A 11 35.85 -15.68 -53.13
CA SER A 11 35.77 -14.45 -52.34
C SER A 11 34.70 -14.63 -51.28
N VAL A 12 35.18 -14.98 -50.09
CA VAL A 12 34.43 -14.96 -48.84
C VAL A 12 34.18 -13.49 -48.48
N VAL A 13 32.94 -13.04 -48.63
CA VAL A 13 32.46 -11.80 -48.01
C VAL A 13 31.20 -12.16 -47.21
N ALA A 14 31.43 -12.74 -46.02
CA ALA A 14 30.44 -12.77 -44.96
C ALA A 14 30.58 -11.44 -44.20
N ALA A 15 29.75 -10.46 -44.53
CA ALA A 15 29.77 -9.17 -43.87
C ALA A 15 28.37 -8.55 -43.84
N LEU A 16 27.88 -8.40 -42.62
CA LEU A 16 26.91 -7.40 -42.14
C LEU A 16 25.45 -7.54 -42.58
N GLY A 17 24.70 -8.26 -41.74
CA GLY A 17 23.24 -8.18 -41.68
C GLY A 17 22.66 -8.60 -40.33
N ALA A 18 23.45 -8.55 -39.25
CA ALA A 18 22.90 -8.67 -37.90
C ALA A 18 22.53 -7.27 -37.44
N ALA A 19 21.29 -6.86 -37.73
CA ALA A 19 20.67 -5.77 -37.00
C ALA A 19 20.64 -6.18 -35.53
N ALA A 20 21.63 -5.73 -34.77
CA ALA A 20 21.62 -5.78 -33.33
C ALA A 20 20.46 -4.91 -32.87
N ALA A 21 19.28 -5.50 -32.71
CA ALA A 21 18.28 -5.00 -31.80
C ALA A 21 18.84 -5.21 -30.39
N SER A 22 19.80 -4.38 -29.99
CA SER A 22 20.09 -4.23 -28.58
C SER A 22 18.79 -3.73 -27.94
N PRO A 23 18.22 -4.42 -26.94
CA PRO A 23 17.29 -3.75 -26.05
C PRO A 23 18.08 -2.58 -25.49
N ALA A 24 17.72 -1.35 -25.88
CA ALA A 24 18.19 -0.19 -25.15
C ALA A 24 17.75 -0.43 -23.71
N CYS A 25 18.72 -0.71 -22.83
CA CYS A 25 18.46 -0.80 -21.40
C CYS A 25 17.82 0.52 -21.02
N VAL A 26 16.51 0.52 -20.81
CA VAL A 26 15.81 1.67 -20.27
C VAL A 26 16.21 1.71 -18.81
N GLU A 27 17.31 2.37 -18.51
CA GLU A 27 17.63 2.77 -17.14
C GLU A 27 16.55 3.76 -16.72
N TYR A 28 15.67 3.33 -15.83
CA TYR A 28 14.89 4.25 -15.02
C TYR A 28 15.72 4.56 -13.78
N PRO A 29 16.49 5.67 -13.72
CA PRO A 29 17.11 6.08 -12.47
C PRO A 29 16.00 6.50 -11.50
N GLN A 30 15.61 5.59 -10.63
CA GLN A 30 14.55 5.82 -9.66
C GLN A 30 15.11 6.70 -8.55
N SER A 31 14.68 7.97 -8.53
CA SER A 31 15.15 8.97 -7.58
C SER A 31 14.69 8.69 -6.15
N ILE A 32 13.54 8.01 -6.01
CA ILE A 32 12.97 7.61 -4.72
C ILE A 32 12.54 6.14 -4.76
N ILE A 33 12.54 5.48 -3.61
CA ILE A 33 12.12 4.08 -3.49
C ILE A 33 11.32 3.88 -2.20
N VAL A 34 10.21 3.14 -2.27
CA VAL A 34 9.51 2.67 -1.06
C VAL A 34 10.27 1.45 -0.54
N THR A 35 10.71 1.50 0.71
CA THR A 35 11.55 0.43 1.30
C THR A 35 10.75 -0.56 2.13
N LYS A 36 9.72 -0.09 2.84
CA LYS A 36 8.85 -0.91 3.70
C LYS A 36 7.56 -0.18 4.05
N THR A 37 6.58 -0.95 4.50
CA THR A 37 5.42 -0.44 5.27
C THR A 37 5.72 -0.62 6.75
N VAL A 38 5.21 0.26 7.61
CA VAL A 38 5.33 0.15 9.08
C VAL A 38 3.98 0.39 9.74
N GLU A 39 3.83 -0.04 10.99
CA GLU A 39 2.67 0.31 11.81
C GLU A 39 2.86 1.71 12.40
N PRO A 40 1.92 2.65 12.24
CA PRO A 40 1.97 3.94 12.91
C PRO A 40 1.85 3.77 14.43
N GLU A 41 2.63 4.52 15.18
CA GLU A 41 2.59 4.49 16.64
C GLU A 41 1.80 5.69 17.18
N LEU A 42 0.84 5.40 18.05
CA LEU A 42 0.14 6.43 18.81
C LEU A 42 1.09 6.98 19.88
N LYS A 43 1.40 8.27 19.75
CA LYS A 43 2.08 9.05 20.78
C LYS A 43 1.06 9.54 21.81
N GLU A 44 1.13 9.00 23.02
CA GLU A 44 0.17 9.25 24.10
C GLU A 44 0.17 10.69 24.60
N ASP A 45 1.31 11.36 24.54
CA ASP A 45 1.50 12.76 24.95
C ASP A 45 0.76 13.76 24.06
N THR A 46 0.66 13.45 22.76
CA THR A 46 0.09 14.34 21.73
C THR A 46 -1.19 13.80 21.13
N ASN A 47 -1.56 12.55 21.45
CA ASN A 47 -2.62 11.79 20.82
C ASN A 47 -2.52 11.81 19.27
N THR A 48 -1.29 11.75 18.76
CA THR A 48 -1.02 11.76 17.31
C THR A 48 -0.40 10.45 16.85
N CYS A 49 -0.73 10.05 15.63
CA CYS A 49 -0.19 8.86 14.99
C CYS A 49 1.04 9.24 14.18
N LEU A 50 2.20 8.71 14.58
CA LEU A 50 3.46 9.02 13.95
C LEU A 50 4.02 7.80 13.21
N VAL A 51 4.60 8.07 12.04
CA VAL A 51 5.30 7.08 11.25
C VAL A 51 6.78 7.15 11.61
N ASN A 52 7.31 6.08 12.19
CA ASN A 52 8.71 5.98 12.57
C ASN A 52 9.50 5.18 11.50
N PRO A 53 10.44 5.79 10.76
CA PRO A 53 11.28 5.07 9.79
C PRO A 53 12.11 3.93 10.40
N GLY A 54 12.43 4.02 11.69
CA GLY A 54 13.13 2.98 12.44
C GLY A 54 12.26 1.79 12.88
N ALA A 55 10.93 1.87 12.72
CA ALA A 55 10.03 0.80 13.11
C ALA A 55 10.22 -0.47 12.28
N GLU A 56 9.77 -1.59 12.83
CA GLU A 56 9.80 -2.89 12.15
C GLU A 56 8.92 -2.87 10.90
N ALA A 57 9.38 -3.57 9.85
CA ALA A 57 8.65 -3.67 8.60
C ALA A 57 7.41 -4.57 8.78
N LEU A 58 6.26 -4.08 8.36
CA LEU A 58 5.10 -4.93 8.10
C LEU A 58 5.30 -5.65 6.77
N ILE A 59 5.17 -6.98 6.79
CA ILE A 59 5.26 -7.83 5.60
C ILE A 59 3.91 -7.89 4.86
N ASN A 60 2.82 -7.84 5.63
CA ASN A 60 1.45 -7.82 5.13
C ASN A 60 0.56 -7.01 6.08
N GLY A 61 -0.58 -6.57 5.57
CA GLY A 61 -1.63 -5.91 6.35
C GLY A 61 -2.82 -6.83 6.60
N VAL A 62 -3.69 -6.42 7.52
CA VAL A 62 -5.02 -7.00 7.72
C VAL A 62 -6.05 -5.87 7.73
N LEU A 63 -7.13 -6.00 6.96
CA LEU A 63 -8.26 -5.07 6.93
C LEU A 63 -9.55 -5.80 7.34
N ASP A 64 -10.18 -5.33 8.41
CA ASP A 64 -11.49 -5.81 8.84
C ASP A 64 -12.61 -4.98 8.20
N LEU A 65 -13.32 -5.58 7.25
CA LEU A 65 -14.37 -4.91 6.46
C LEU A 65 -15.65 -4.60 7.26
N GLU A 66 -15.79 -5.16 8.46
CA GLU A 66 -16.92 -4.87 9.36
C GLU A 66 -16.62 -3.74 10.34
N VAL A 67 -15.34 -3.38 10.50
CA VAL A 67 -14.87 -2.37 11.46
C VAL A 67 -14.40 -1.11 10.74
N SER A 68 -13.69 -1.26 9.63
CA SER A 68 -13.06 -0.13 8.92
C SER A 68 -13.75 0.18 7.60
N GLU A 69 -14.68 1.14 7.61
CA GLU A 69 -15.32 1.67 6.40
C GLU A 69 -14.41 2.61 5.60
N GLY A 70 -13.36 3.15 6.25
CA GLY A 70 -12.38 4.04 5.63
C GLY A 70 -11.36 3.33 4.74
N GLY A 71 -11.28 2.00 4.84
CA GLY A 71 -10.32 1.16 4.11
C GLY A 71 -9.00 0.97 4.87
N TYR A 72 -7.93 0.69 4.14
CA TYR A 72 -6.60 0.42 4.68
C TYR A 72 -5.66 1.61 4.47
N VAL A 73 -5.09 2.13 5.55
CA VAL A 73 -4.16 3.27 5.55
C VAL A 73 -2.76 2.73 5.76
N GLY A 74 -1.92 2.81 4.73
CA GLY A 74 -0.52 2.38 4.79
C GLY A 74 0.40 3.52 5.19
N ALA A 75 1.27 3.27 6.15
CA ALA A 75 2.42 4.11 6.43
C ALA A 75 3.66 3.55 5.73
N LEU A 76 4.07 4.20 4.65
CA LEU A 76 5.17 3.79 3.79
C LEU A 76 6.44 4.56 4.17
N ILE A 77 7.57 3.86 4.23
CA ILE A 77 8.88 4.47 4.36
C ILE A 77 9.48 4.61 2.97
N VAL A 78 9.86 5.83 2.63
CA VAL A 78 10.40 6.21 1.33
C VAL A 78 11.83 6.70 1.52
N LYS A 79 12.73 6.23 0.67
CA LYS A 79 14.14 6.59 0.65
C LYS A 79 14.46 7.43 -0.57
N ASN A 80 15.24 8.48 -0.37
CA ASN A 80 15.77 9.31 -1.44
C ASN A 80 17.15 8.83 -1.87
N GLN A 81 17.27 8.51 -3.16
CA GLN A 81 18.53 8.10 -3.76
C GLN A 81 19.31 9.31 -4.30
N LEU A 82 18.68 10.47 -4.45
CA LEU A 82 19.36 11.70 -4.85
C LEU A 82 20.41 12.07 -3.80
N ARG A 83 21.63 12.32 -4.27
CA ARG A 83 22.73 12.82 -3.46
C ARG A 83 22.96 14.29 -3.76
N ILE A 84 23.51 14.98 -2.77
CA ILE A 84 24.05 16.31 -2.95
C ILE A 84 25.26 16.23 -3.90
N ALA A 85 25.27 17.03 -4.96
CA ALA A 85 26.43 17.13 -5.85
C ALA A 85 27.50 18.00 -5.18
N ALA A 86 28.52 17.37 -4.60
CA ALA A 86 29.61 18.05 -3.91
C ALA A 86 30.57 18.75 -4.89
N TYR A 87 30.16 19.90 -5.43
CA TYR A 87 31.05 20.81 -6.17
C TYR A 87 31.25 22.09 -5.36
N PRO A 88 32.30 22.17 -4.51
CA PRO A 88 32.52 23.33 -3.63
C PRO A 88 32.76 24.64 -4.39
N GLU A 89 33.14 24.57 -5.68
CA GLU A 89 33.47 25.74 -6.49
C GLU A 89 32.27 26.35 -7.24
N LYS A 90 31.12 25.67 -7.25
CA LYS A 90 29.88 26.15 -7.87
C LYS A 90 28.71 25.80 -6.96
N ALA A 91 28.56 26.56 -5.87
CA ALA A 91 27.37 26.52 -5.03
C ALA A 91 26.13 26.80 -5.90
N ARG A 92 25.43 25.74 -6.30
CA ARG A 92 24.11 25.81 -6.90
C ARG A 92 23.09 25.53 -5.81
N VAL A 93 21.88 26.06 -5.94
CA VAL A 93 20.76 25.66 -5.08
C VAL A 93 20.54 24.17 -5.28
N GLU A 94 20.78 23.37 -4.24
CA GLU A 94 20.73 21.91 -4.35
C GLU A 94 19.28 21.43 -4.30
N THR A 95 18.81 20.90 -5.41
CA THR A 95 17.43 20.44 -5.59
C THR A 95 17.27 18.96 -5.23
N GLY A 96 18.13 18.42 -4.37
CA GLY A 96 18.15 16.98 -4.05
C GLY A 96 17.05 16.54 -3.09
N ALA A 97 16.43 17.48 -2.37
CA ALA A 97 15.32 17.19 -1.47
C ALA A 97 14.02 17.07 -2.27
N VAL A 98 13.12 16.20 -1.78
CA VAL A 98 11.85 15.87 -2.42
C VAL A 98 10.71 16.16 -1.44
N TYR A 99 9.68 16.86 -1.92
CA TYR A 99 8.36 16.88 -1.28
C TYR A 99 7.51 15.75 -1.85
N LEU A 100 7.06 14.85 -0.99
CA LEU A 100 6.12 13.80 -1.35
C LEU A 100 4.71 14.41 -1.39
N LEU A 101 3.93 14.05 -2.42
CA LEU A 101 2.62 14.62 -2.71
C LEU A 101 1.47 13.59 -2.58
N GLY A 102 1.83 12.31 -2.55
CA GLY A 102 0.86 11.22 -2.43
C GLY A 102 1.35 9.97 -3.13
N ALA A 103 0.40 9.15 -3.57
CA ALA A 103 0.68 7.95 -4.34
C ALA A 103 -0.42 7.64 -5.35
N SER A 104 -0.07 6.92 -6.41
CA SER A 104 -1.03 6.11 -7.17
C SER A 104 -1.05 4.69 -6.60
N VAL A 105 -2.24 4.13 -6.49
CA VAL A 105 -2.45 2.80 -5.93
C VAL A 105 -3.33 2.00 -6.87
N ARG A 106 -2.82 0.86 -7.31
CA ARG A 106 -3.55 -0.12 -8.12
C ARG A 106 -3.81 -1.38 -7.31
N LEU A 107 -5.06 -1.78 -7.22
CA LEU A 107 -5.51 -2.94 -6.48
C LEU A 107 -5.63 -4.16 -7.39
N THR A 108 -5.14 -5.30 -6.89
CA THR A 108 -5.28 -6.60 -7.55
C THR A 108 -5.65 -7.66 -6.53
N PHE A 109 -6.71 -8.43 -6.76
CA PHE A 109 -7.06 -9.58 -5.92
C PHE A 109 -6.24 -10.81 -6.29
N ALA A 110 -5.82 -11.58 -5.29
CA ALA A 110 -5.22 -12.89 -5.52
C ALA A 110 -6.21 -13.88 -6.15
N GLY A 111 -7.51 -13.76 -5.84
CA GLY A 111 -8.59 -14.61 -6.38
C GLY A 111 -9.14 -14.19 -7.76
N GLY A 112 -8.62 -13.13 -8.39
CA GLY A 112 -9.06 -12.70 -9.74
C GLY A 112 -10.38 -11.91 -9.78
N LEU A 113 -10.95 -11.53 -8.65
CA LEU A 113 -12.06 -10.57 -8.59
C LEU A 113 -11.59 -9.18 -9.08
N PRO A 114 -12.40 -8.40 -9.80
CA PRO A 114 -12.04 -7.03 -10.16
C PRO A 114 -12.39 -6.06 -9.01
N VAL A 115 -11.41 -5.37 -8.38
CA VAL A 115 -11.73 -4.21 -7.52
C VAL A 115 -11.97 -3.00 -8.42
N THR A 116 -13.08 -2.29 -8.21
CA THR A 116 -13.20 -0.91 -8.69
C THR A 116 -13.27 0.05 -7.50
N SER A 117 -12.54 1.16 -7.56
CA SER A 117 -12.74 2.30 -6.68
C SER A 117 -13.55 3.36 -7.42
N ASP A 118 -14.74 3.69 -6.93
CA ASP A 118 -15.58 4.73 -7.54
C ASP A 118 -15.25 6.09 -6.91
N ARG A 119 -14.14 6.70 -7.35
CA ARG A 119 -13.85 8.12 -7.06
C ARG A 119 -14.26 8.99 -8.23
N GLY A 120 -15.29 9.81 -8.05
CA GLY A 120 -15.67 10.83 -9.03
C GLY A 120 -16.17 10.28 -10.37
N GLY A 121 -16.75 9.07 -10.39
CA GLY A 121 -17.33 8.46 -11.58
C GLY A 121 -16.35 7.77 -12.54
N GLN A 122 -15.07 7.69 -12.18
CA GLN A 122 -14.07 6.87 -12.88
C GLN A 122 -14.02 5.48 -12.22
N GLN A 123 -14.64 4.49 -12.84
CA GLN A 123 -14.54 3.09 -12.43
C GLN A 123 -13.18 2.54 -12.87
N GLY A 124 -12.38 2.05 -11.92
CA GLY A 124 -11.09 1.43 -12.21
C GLY A 124 -10.46 0.82 -10.97
N ASN A 125 -9.46 -0.04 -11.16
CA ASN A 125 -8.71 -0.64 -10.06
C ASN A 125 -7.52 0.22 -9.61
N GLU A 126 -7.34 1.41 -10.18
CA GLU A 126 -6.30 2.35 -9.82
C GLU A 126 -6.91 3.68 -9.36
N PHE A 127 -6.38 4.24 -8.28
CA PHE A 127 -6.75 5.55 -7.76
C PHE A 127 -5.52 6.32 -7.28
N ARG A 128 -5.67 7.65 -7.19
CA ARG A 128 -4.67 8.52 -6.57
C ARG A 128 -5.09 8.88 -5.15
N THR A 129 -4.13 8.91 -4.25
CA THR A 129 -4.34 9.21 -2.84
C THR A 129 -3.34 10.24 -2.39
N SER A 130 -3.82 11.24 -1.65
CA SER A 130 -2.97 12.30 -1.15
C SER A 130 -2.23 11.84 0.10
N GLY A 131 -1.02 12.34 0.27
CA GLY A 131 -0.19 12.19 1.44
C GLY A 131 0.96 13.18 1.33
N SER A 132 1.62 13.49 2.44
CA SER A 132 2.74 14.43 2.38
C SER A 132 3.91 13.97 3.24
N GLY A 133 5.09 14.40 2.84
CA GLY A 133 6.33 14.13 3.56
C GLY A 133 7.47 14.96 2.97
N TYR A 134 8.42 15.34 3.80
CA TYR A 134 9.66 15.96 3.35
C TYR A 134 10.76 14.90 3.40
N LEU A 135 11.44 14.73 2.27
CA LEU A 135 12.41 13.67 2.09
C LEU A 135 13.77 14.29 1.73
N PRO A 136 14.70 14.41 2.70
CA PRO A 136 16.00 15.03 2.47
C PRO A 136 16.87 14.21 1.50
N PRO A 137 17.90 14.81 0.86
CA PRO A 137 18.83 14.09 -0.01
C PRO A 137 19.49 12.94 0.75
N GLY A 138 19.49 11.74 0.17
CA GLY A 138 20.07 10.54 0.79
C GLY A 138 19.35 10.00 2.03
N GLY A 139 18.28 10.65 2.49
CA GLY A 139 17.55 10.30 3.70
C GLY A 139 16.31 9.45 3.46
N GLU A 140 15.56 9.24 4.54
CA GLU A 140 14.30 8.48 4.55
C GLU A 140 13.21 9.28 5.27
N ALA A 141 11.96 9.09 4.85
CA ALA A 141 10.79 9.73 5.46
C ALA A 141 9.58 8.80 5.39
N GLY A 142 8.69 8.94 6.36
CA GLY A 142 7.39 8.29 6.36
C GLY A 142 6.36 9.11 5.58
N ILE A 143 5.47 8.44 4.85
CA ILE A 143 4.26 9.01 4.27
C ILE A 143 3.08 8.09 4.55
N THR A 144 1.94 8.67 4.92
CA THR A 144 0.69 7.95 5.13
C THR A 144 -0.22 8.14 3.93
N VAL A 145 -0.70 7.04 3.35
CA VAL A 145 -1.57 7.01 2.17
C VAL A 145 -2.63 5.91 2.28
N ASN A 146 -3.82 6.14 1.72
CA ASN A 146 -4.81 5.05 1.59
C ASN A 146 -4.32 4.01 0.57
N LEU A 147 -4.06 2.78 1.01
CA LEU A 147 -3.77 1.64 0.13
C LEU A 147 -5.05 0.97 -0.35
N ILE A 148 -6.09 0.95 0.49
CA ILE A 148 -7.45 0.66 0.08
C ILE A 148 -8.26 1.86 0.58
N ASP A 149 -8.92 2.60 -0.30
CA ASP A 149 -9.77 3.70 0.17
C ASP A 149 -11.18 3.22 0.54
N GLY A 150 -11.97 4.08 1.18
CA GLY A 150 -13.31 3.69 1.62
C GLY A 150 -14.25 3.27 0.47
N ALA A 151 -14.07 3.81 -0.74
CA ALA A 151 -14.87 3.41 -1.89
C ALA A 151 -14.51 1.99 -2.37
N ALA A 152 -13.21 1.68 -2.44
CA ALA A 152 -12.71 0.34 -2.72
C ALA A 152 -13.13 -0.63 -1.60
N ALA A 153 -13.01 -0.26 -0.32
CA ALA A 153 -13.42 -1.09 0.80
C ALA A 153 -14.90 -1.48 0.76
N ARG A 154 -15.79 -0.51 0.45
CA ARG A 154 -17.23 -0.78 0.25
C ARG A 154 -17.48 -1.69 -0.95
N THR A 155 -16.76 -1.50 -2.04
CA THR A 155 -16.89 -2.34 -3.25
C THR A 155 -16.43 -3.77 -2.95
N ILE A 156 -15.28 -3.93 -2.30
CA ILE A 156 -14.75 -5.22 -1.84
C ILE A 156 -15.78 -5.91 -0.93
N LYS A 157 -16.32 -5.20 0.06
CA LYS A 157 -17.36 -5.73 0.96
C LYS A 157 -18.62 -6.16 0.20
N ALA A 158 -19.08 -5.37 -0.76
CA ALA A 158 -20.27 -5.69 -1.56
C ALA A 158 -20.05 -6.93 -2.45
N GLN A 159 -18.90 -7.01 -3.12
CA GLN A 159 -18.53 -8.14 -3.98
C GLN A 159 -18.38 -9.45 -3.19
N LEU A 160 -17.77 -9.35 -2.01
CA LEU A 160 -17.60 -10.50 -1.11
C LEU A 160 -18.87 -10.81 -0.32
N GLY A 161 -19.94 -10.00 -0.42
CA GLY A 161 -21.11 -10.08 0.46
C GLY A 161 -21.72 -11.48 0.61
N SER A 162 -21.84 -12.24 -0.49
CA SER A 162 -22.37 -13.61 -0.46
C SER A 162 -21.41 -14.60 0.21
N TYR A 163 -20.10 -14.40 0.05
CA TYR A 163 -19.07 -15.20 0.69
C TYR A 163 -18.94 -14.85 2.18
N LEU A 164 -18.87 -13.56 2.52
CA LEU A 164 -18.89 -13.03 3.87
C LEU A 164 -20.07 -13.55 4.70
N LYS A 165 -21.25 -13.76 4.08
CA LYS A 165 -22.43 -14.33 4.74
C LYS A 165 -22.26 -15.80 5.16
N GLN A 166 -21.39 -16.54 4.47
CA GLN A 166 -21.10 -17.96 4.67
C GLN A 166 -19.82 -18.18 5.50
N THR A 167 -18.87 -17.25 5.43
CA THR A 167 -17.64 -17.27 6.23
C THR A 167 -17.96 -16.97 7.70
N PRO A 168 -17.55 -17.84 8.64
CA PRO A 168 -17.57 -17.55 10.06
C PRO A 168 -16.90 -16.20 10.38
N PRO A 169 -17.39 -15.45 11.37
CA PRO A 169 -16.65 -14.31 11.89
C PRO A 169 -15.25 -14.74 12.36
N ALA A 170 -14.30 -13.81 12.23
CA ALA A 170 -12.89 -13.99 12.57
C ALA A 170 -12.04 -14.83 11.60
N GLU A 171 -12.54 -15.08 10.39
CA GLU A 171 -11.75 -15.74 9.34
C GLU A 171 -11.30 -14.77 8.23
N ALA A 172 -10.14 -15.09 7.64
CA ALA A 172 -9.63 -14.43 6.46
C ALA A 172 -10.52 -14.77 5.26
N VAL A 173 -10.78 -13.76 4.44
CA VAL A 173 -11.70 -13.86 3.32
C VAL A 173 -10.96 -13.93 2.00
N ASP A 174 -10.03 -12.99 1.78
CA ASP A 174 -9.22 -12.91 0.56
C ASP A 174 -7.95 -12.07 0.81
N ILE A 175 -7.08 -11.99 -0.19
CA ILE A 175 -5.89 -11.13 -0.20
C ILE A 175 -6.00 -10.13 -1.34
N VAL A 176 -5.92 -8.84 -0.98
CA VAL A 176 -5.81 -7.72 -1.90
C VAL A 176 -4.37 -7.25 -1.91
N VAL A 177 -3.72 -7.23 -3.07
CA VAL A 177 -2.38 -6.67 -3.24
C VAL A 177 -2.52 -5.21 -3.66
N ALA A 178 -2.02 -4.31 -2.84
CA ALA A 178 -1.89 -2.89 -3.17
C ALA A 178 -0.54 -2.66 -3.87
N ASN A 179 -0.59 -2.27 -5.14
CA ASN A 179 0.56 -1.90 -5.95
C ASN A 179 0.68 -0.37 -5.92
N VAL A 180 1.72 0.15 -5.28
CA VAL A 180 1.82 1.57 -4.91
C VAL A 180 3.00 2.23 -5.60
N ARG A 181 2.79 3.43 -6.14
CA ARG A 181 3.88 4.31 -6.60
C ARG A 181 3.76 5.63 -5.87
N VAL A 182 4.76 5.95 -5.06
CA VAL A 182 4.81 7.23 -4.35
C VAL A 182 5.28 8.29 -5.33
N GLN A 183 4.61 9.44 -5.27
CA GLN A 183 4.85 10.57 -6.15
C GLN A 183 5.30 11.78 -5.35
N GLY A 184 6.20 12.56 -5.93
CA GLY A 184 6.72 13.76 -5.32
C GLY A 184 7.30 14.74 -6.34
N GLN A 185 7.87 15.82 -5.81
CA GLN A 185 8.55 16.84 -6.59
C GLN A 185 9.82 17.28 -5.86
N THR A 186 10.91 17.44 -6.59
CA THR A 186 12.13 18.03 -6.03
C THR A 186 11.94 19.51 -5.73
N LEU A 187 12.80 20.11 -4.89
CA LEU A 187 12.83 21.58 -4.71
C LEU A 187 13.07 22.35 -6.02
N GLY A 188 13.65 21.69 -7.02
CA GLY A 188 13.86 22.24 -8.37
C GLY A 188 12.64 22.14 -9.28
N GLY A 189 11.52 21.62 -8.79
CA GLY A 189 10.29 21.46 -9.56
C GLY A 189 10.22 20.20 -10.43
N LEU A 190 11.22 19.30 -10.36
CA LEU A 190 11.21 18.06 -11.14
C LEU A 190 10.31 17.02 -10.47
N SER A 191 9.37 16.45 -11.23
CA SER A 191 8.54 15.36 -10.73
C SER A 191 9.38 14.09 -10.55
N VAL A 192 9.14 13.38 -9.46
CA VAL A 192 9.75 12.09 -9.16
C VAL A 192 8.67 11.09 -8.79
N GLU A 193 8.86 9.84 -9.19
CA GLU A 193 8.00 8.72 -8.88
C GLU A 193 8.87 7.55 -8.41
N SER A 194 8.35 6.73 -7.50
CA SER A 194 9.00 5.50 -7.08
C SER A 194 8.71 4.34 -8.03
N GLN A 195 9.48 3.26 -7.92
CA GLN A 195 9.04 1.97 -8.44
C GLN A 195 7.75 1.52 -7.76
N GLU A 196 7.07 0.60 -8.43
CA GLU A 196 5.90 -0.06 -7.87
C GLU A 196 6.30 -0.93 -6.68
N PHE A 197 5.73 -0.63 -5.53
CA PHE A 197 5.88 -1.39 -4.30
C PHE A 197 4.60 -2.17 -4.03
N GLN A 198 4.74 -3.48 -3.79
CA GLN A 198 3.61 -4.36 -3.56
C GLN A 198 3.46 -4.63 -2.07
N PHE A 199 2.24 -4.43 -1.56
CA PHE A 199 1.90 -4.72 -0.19
C PHE A 199 0.62 -5.58 -0.13
N PRO A 200 0.71 -6.84 0.29
CA PRO A 200 -0.45 -7.70 0.44
C PRO A 200 -1.26 -7.33 1.69
N ILE A 201 -2.57 -7.26 1.55
CA ILE A 201 -3.52 -6.93 2.60
C ILE A 201 -4.55 -8.05 2.66
N THR A 202 -4.57 -8.80 3.76
CA THR A 202 -5.59 -9.79 4.02
C THR A 202 -6.87 -9.08 4.41
N VAL A 203 -7.94 -9.26 3.64
CA VAL A 203 -9.26 -8.78 4.03
C VAL A 203 -9.97 -9.87 4.84
N CYS A 204 -10.59 -9.48 5.94
CA CYS A 204 -11.28 -10.40 6.84
C CYS A 204 -12.61 -9.81 7.31
N ARG A 205 -13.36 -10.64 8.02
CA ARG A 205 -14.64 -10.28 8.61
C ARG A 205 -14.62 -10.41 10.12
N GLY A 206 -14.58 -9.30 10.85
CA GLY A 206 -14.64 -9.32 12.32
C GLY A 206 -13.42 -9.96 12.99
N CYS A 207 -12.32 -10.17 12.27
CA CYS A 207 -11.12 -10.83 12.80
C CYS A 207 -10.29 -9.93 13.71
N LEU A 208 -10.53 -8.62 13.68
CA LEU A 208 -9.84 -7.66 14.53
C LEU A 208 -10.71 -7.18 15.69
N VAL A 209 -11.79 -7.90 16.01
CA VAL A 209 -12.66 -7.60 17.14
C VAL A 209 -12.59 -8.72 18.16
N LYS A 210 -12.20 -8.38 19.40
CA LYS A 210 -12.23 -9.29 20.54
C LYS A 210 -13.52 -9.06 21.33
N PHE A 211 -14.28 -10.14 21.49
CA PHE A 211 -15.45 -10.19 22.36
C PHE A 211 -15.07 -10.90 23.66
N PHE A 212 -15.57 -10.41 24.78
CA PHE A 212 -15.45 -11.12 26.05
C PHE A 212 -16.68 -11.99 26.24
N GLU A 213 -16.46 -13.29 26.48
CA GLU A 213 -17.53 -14.16 26.93
C GLU A 213 -17.76 -13.93 28.42
N ASP A 214 -18.75 -13.08 28.75
CA ASP A 214 -19.30 -13.10 30.09
C ASP A 214 -20.17 -14.34 30.26
N LYS A 215 -19.68 -15.32 31.04
CA LYS A 215 -20.42 -16.54 31.39
C LYS A 215 -21.76 -16.24 32.09
N ALA A 216 -21.91 -15.07 32.72
CA ALA A 216 -23.14 -14.65 33.38
C ALA A 216 -24.14 -13.96 32.43
N ASN A 217 -23.71 -13.46 31.27
CA ASN A 217 -24.58 -12.77 30.33
C ASN A 217 -24.16 -13.04 28.86
N PRO A 218 -24.42 -14.26 28.34
CA PRO A 218 -23.98 -14.68 27.00
C PRO A 218 -24.59 -13.85 25.85
N THR A 219 -25.61 -13.05 26.16
CA THR A 219 -26.28 -12.13 25.23
C THR A 219 -25.58 -10.78 25.05
N ASN A 220 -24.72 -10.34 25.98
CA ASN A 220 -24.01 -9.06 25.90
C ASN A 220 -22.52 -9.28 25.63
N LYS A 221 -22.21 -9.70 24.40
CA LYS A 221 -20.83 -10.04 23.96
C LYS A 221 -19.81 -8.89 24.05
N CYS A 222 -20.27 -7.66 24.30
CA CYS A 222 -19.44 -6.47 24.45
C CYS A 222 -19.51 -5.75 25.79
N SER A 223 -20.07 -6.40 26.82
CA SER A 223 -19.97 -5.89 28.17
C SER A 223 -18.59 -6.21 28.73
N VAL A 224 -17.65 -5.29 28.59
CA VAL A 224 -16.30 -5.45 29.14
C VAL A 224 -16.28 -4.98 30.60
N PRO A 225 -15.71 -5.75 31.55
CA PRO A 225 -15.45 -5.24 32.91
C PRO A 225 -14.55 -4.00 32.84
N GLY A 226 -14.92 -2.92 33.54
CA GLY A 226 -14.31 -1.59 33.39
C GLY A 226 -12.81 -1.47 33.69
N ASP A 227 -12.18 -2.52 34.22
CA ASP A 227 -10.74 -2.56 34.46
C ASP A 227 -9.92 -3.05 33.26
N ALA A 228 -10.50 -3.84 32.34
CA ALA A 228 -9.82 -4.27 31.11
C ALA A 228 -9.62 -3.10 30.11
N LEU A 229 -10.46 -2.07 30.21
CA LEU A 229 -10.42 -0.90 29.33
C LEU A 229 -9.24 0.04 29.57
N LYS A 230 -8.60 -0.06 30.75
CA LYS A 230 -7.55 0.88 31.18
C LYS A 230 -6.18 0.56 30.58
N GLU A 231 -5.98 -0.65 30.06
CA GLU A 231 -4.68 -1.10 29.54
C GLU A 231 -4.61 -1.20 28.02
N GLN A 232 -5.74 -1.05 27.31
CA GLN A 232 -5.74 -1.21 25.87
C GLN A 232 -5.33 0.08 25.14
N LYS A 233 -4.15 0.04 24.51
CA LYS A 233 -3.69 1.10 23.60
C LYS A 233 -4.54 1.09 22.33
N VAL A 234 -5.32 2.14 22.12
CA VAL A 234 -6.12 2.32 20.90
C VAL A 234 -5.18 2.41 19.70
N PRO A 235 -5.34 1.57 18.66
CA PRO A 235 -4.51 1.65 17.46
C PRO A 235 -4.82 2.92 16.67
N CYS A 236 -3.84 3.38 15.90
CA CYS A 236 -4.00 4.54 15.02
C CYS A 236 -5.09 4.37 13.98
N ASN A 237 -5.19 3.15 13.44
CA ASN A 237 -6.19 2.81 12.44
C ASN A 237 -7.04 1.65 12.97
N ILE A 238 -8.22 1.98 13.48
CA ILE A 238 -9.17 0.96 13.97
C ILE A 238 -9.64 0.08 12.80
N GLY A 239 -9.64 -1.23 13.02
CA GLY A 239 -9.95 -2.23 12.00
C GLY A 239 -8.81 -2.54 11.03
N GLN A 240 -7.57 -2.17 11.38
CA GLN A 240 -6.36 -2.57 10.67
C GLN A 240 -5.34 -3.20 11.61
N ASN A 241 -4.70 -4.30 11.17
CA ASN A 241 -3.55 -5.01 11.77
C ASN A 241 -3.66 -5.52 13.21
N ARG A 242 -4.15 -4.70 14.14
CA ARG A 242 -4.28 -5.00 15.57
C ARG A 242 -5.74 -5.17 15.94
N ALA A 243 -6.01 -6.22 16.70
CA ALA A 243 -7.33 -6.45 17.24
C ALA A 243 -7.64 -5.47 18.37
N ILE A 244 -8.87 -4.96 18.37
CA ILE A 244 -9.42 -4.09 19.41
C ILE A 244 -10.48 -4.83 20.22
N GLU A 245 -10.76 -4.35 21.43
CA GLU A 245 -11.95 -4.80 22.15
C GLU A 245 -13.19 -4.18 21.53
N CYS A 246 -14.30 -4.92 21.55
CA CYS A 246 -15.47 -4.54 20.79
C CYS A 246 -16.19 -3.27 21.29
N ASN A 247 -15.88 -2.81 22.50
CA ASN A 247 -16.33 -1.52 23.03
C ASN A 247 -15.55 -0.31 22.45
N LEU A 248 -14.39 -0.55 21.83
CA LEU A 248 -13.60 0.47 21.12
C LEU A 248 -13.98 0.58 19.64
N CYS A 249 -14.92 -0.22 19.17
CA CYS A 249 -15.37 -0.13 17.79
C CYS A 249 -16.11 1.18 17.51
N PRO A 250 -16.05 1.68 16.27
CA PRO A 250 -16.88 2.79 15.84
C PRO A 250 -18.37 2.44 15.98
N ASP A 251 -19.21 3.43 16.30
CA ASP A 251 -20.66 3.23 16.45
C ASP A 251 -21.35 2.70 15.19
N SER A 252 -20.77 2.98 14.02
CA SER A 252 -21.21 2.49 12.71
C SER A 252 -20.92 0.99 12.49
N ALA A 253 -19.98 0.41 13.22
CA ALA A 253 -19.64 -1.00 13.14
C ALA A 253 -20.68 -1.85 13.89
N THR A 254 -21.82 -2.11 13.25
CA THR A 254 -22.92 -2.89 13.84
C THR A 254 -22.50 -4.30 14.27
N PHE A 255 -21.48 -4.85 13.61
CA PHE A 255 -20.85 -6.12 13.99
C PHE A 255 -20.38 -6.11 15.45
N CYS A 256 -19.86 -4.98 15.93
CA CYS A 256 -19.37 -4.87 17.30
C CYS A 256 -20.49 -4.79 18.34
N LYS A 257 -21.71 -4.39 17.98
CA LYS A 257 -22.84 -4.35 18.94
C LYS A 257 -23.48 -5.71 19.18
N THR A 258 -23.38 -6.58 18.19
CA THR A 258 -24.16 -7.83 18.13
C THR A 258 -23.29 -9.07 18.20
N GLY A 259 -22.00 -8.96 17.84
CA GLY A 259 -21.11 -10.11 17.62
C GLY A 259 -21.65 -11.09 16.57
N GLN A 260 -22.68 -10.69 15.82
CA GLN A 260 -23.43 -11.50 14.88
C GLN A 260 -24.27 -10.59 13.98
N ARG A 261 -24.07 -10.70 12.66
CA ARG A 261 -24.95 -10.24 11.56
C ARG A 261 -25.87 -9.05 11.88
N VAL A 262 -25.60 -7.89 11.28
CA VAL A 262 -26.72 -7.10 10.76
C VAL A 262 -27.00 -7.61 9.36
N LEU A 263 -28.23 -8.10 9.20
CA LEU A 263 -28.80 -8.68 7.97
C LEU A 263 -28.97 -7.62 6.88
#